data_AF-A0AA48HCN4-F1
#
_entry.id   AF-A0AA48HCN4-F1
#
_cell.length_a   1.000
_cell.length_b   1.000
_cell.length_c   1.000
_cell.angle_alpha   90.00
_cell.angle_beta   90.00
_cell.angle_gamma   90.00
#
_symmetry.space_group_name_H-M   'P 1'
#
loop_
_entity.id
_entity.type
_entity.pdbx_description
1 polymer ?
#
loop_
_entity_poly.entity_id
_entity_poly.type
_entity_poly.pdbx_seq_one_letter_code
_entity_poly.pdbx_strand_id
1 'polypeptide(L)'
;MSLRRTFLKVLAAVALAFAVGVPSQAQAPAPAKDKVTIHYHRQDGNYEKWGIHLWKSPNMPLENVEWPTPMMPTGKDEFGVFWVRDISEFKTRTKCQVNYIIHKGDIKEQGAKDMAFNGLEHQDAWIYEGDMAIYFSLEDVKKAHPEMK
;
A
#
# COMPACT_ATOMS: atom_id res chain seq x y z
N MET A 1 -40.01 34.03 73.06
CA MET A 1 -38.80 33.59 72.35
C MET A 1 -39.20 32.88 71.07
N SER A 2 -38.99 33.57 69.96
CA SER A 2 -38.94 33.10 68.55
C SER A 2 -38.17 31.76 68.41
N LEU A 3 -38.34 30.87 67.42
CA LEU A 3 -39.09 30.89 66.16
C LEU A 3 -38.94 29.50 65.48
N ARG A 4 -40.01 29.02 64.81
CA ARG A 4 -40.10 28.19 63.57
C ARG A 4 -39.32 26.86 63.46
N ARG A 5 -39.98 25.71 63.25
CA ARG A 5 -40.71 25.22 62.05
C ARG A 5 -39.83 24.86 60.83
N THR A 6 -39.68 23.55 60.64
CA THR A 6 -39.94 22.74 59.41
C THR A 6 -38.90 22.55 58.27
N PHE A 7 -39.06 21.33 57.69
CA PHE A 7 -38.96 20.88 56.28
C PHE A 7 -37.64 20.34 55.69
N LEU A 8 -37.72 19.04 55.34
CA LEU A 8 -37.13 18.30 54.21
C LEU A 8 -36.42 19.13 53.12
N LYS A 9 -35.22 18.70 52.69
CA LYS A 9 -34.77 18.80 51.28
C LYS A 9 -33.86 17.64 50.86
N VAL A 10 -34.32 16.97 49.81
CA VAL A 10 -33.62 16.01 48.95
C VAL A 10 -32.45 16.69 48.24
N LEU A 11 -31.33 15.98 48.04
CA LEU A 11 -30.41 16.26 46.93
C LEU A 11 -30.13 14.96 46.18
N ALA A 12 -30.77 14.84 45.02
CA ALA A 12 -30.35 13.96 43.94
C ALA A 12 -29.19 14.65 43.21
N ALA A 13 -28.04 13.99 43.11
CA ALA A 13 -26.95 14.45 42.27
C ALA A 13 -27.22 13.99 40.82
N VAL A 14 -27.50 14.94 39.94
CA VAL A 14 -27.51 14.72 38.48
C VAL A 14 -26.07 14.93 38.01
N ALA A 15 -25.40 13.86 37.58
CA ALA A 15 -24.15 13.95 36.85
C ALA A 15 -24.47 13.90 35.34
N LEU A 16 -24.30 15.03 34.66
CA LEU A 16 -24.42 15.12 33.21
C LEU A 16 -23.12 14.62 32.58
N ALA A 17 -23.14 13.45 31.93
CA ALA A 17 -22.02 12.97 31.13
C ALA A 17 -22.12 13.56 29.72
N PHE A 18 -21.19 14.46 29.36
CA PHE A 18 -20.98 14.86 27.97
C PHE A 18 -20.14 13.79 27.26
N ALA A 19 -20.79 12.99 26.42
CA ALA A 19 -20.10 12.14 25.46
C ALA A 19 -19.81 12.97 24.20
N VAL A 20 -18.57 13.42 24.04
CA VAL A 20 -18.10 14.03 22.79
C VAL A 20 -17.87 12.87 21.81
N GLY A 21 -18.78 12.73 20.85
CA GLY A 21 -18.60 11.81 19.72
C GLY A 21 -17.51 12.36 18.81
N VAL A 22 -16.40 11.64 18.67
CA VAL A 22 -15.42 11.91 17.62
C VAL A 22 -16.07 11.46 16.30
N PRO A 23 -16.29 12.34 15.31
CA PRO A 23 -16.76 11.88 14.02
C PRO A 23 -15.64 11.05 13.38
N SER A 24 -15.92 9.76 13.15
CA SER A 24 -15.12 8.93 12.25
C SER A 24 -15.20 9.58 10.88
N GLN A 25 -14.14 10.27 10.45
CA GLN A 25 -14.03 10.72 9.07
C GLN A 25 -13.91 9.47 8.20
N ALA A 26 -15.02 9.02 7.62
CA ALA A 26 -14.99 8.15 6.46
C ALA A 26 -14.23 8.89 5.37
N GLN A 27 -12.95 8.55 5.22
CA GLN A 27 -12.10 9.09 4.18
C GLN A 27 -12.72 8.63 2.85
N ALA A 28 -13.24 9.59 2.08
CA ALA A 28 -13.73 9.29 0.73
C ALA A 28 -12.60 8.59 -0.04
N PRO A 29 -12.89 7.52 -0.81
CA PRO A 29 -11.84 6.86 -1.58
C PRO A 29 -11.18 7.92 -2.46
N ALA A 30 -9.85 8.00 -2.38
CA ALA A 30 -9.09 8.81 -3.32
C ALA A 30 -9.53 8.44 -4.75
N PRO A 31 -9.59 9.39 -5.70
CA PRO A 31 -9.90 9.07 -7.08
C PRO A 31 -9.00 7.91 -7.53
N ALA A 32 -9.61 6.86 -8.07
CA ALA A 32 -8.87 5.68 -8.50
C ALA A 32 -7.79 6.13 -9.47
N LYS A 33 -6.52 5.86 -9.14
CA LYS A 33 -5.42 6.15 -10.06
C LYS A 33 -5.63 5.26 -11.29
N ASP A 34 -5.54 5.84 -12.48
CA ASP A 34 -5.50 5.09 -13.74
C ASP A 34 -4.17 4.36 -13.97
N LYS A 35 -3.27 4.45 -12.98
CA LYS A 35 -1.94 3.86 -13.00
C LYS A 35 -1.77 2.89 -11.84
N VAL A 36 -0.94 1.88 -12.06
CA VAL A 36 -0.35 1.04 -11.02
C VAL A 36 1.12 1.39 -10.92
N THR A 37 1.61 1.56 -9.69
CA THR A 37 3.02 1.80 -9.37
C THR A 37 3.56 0.69 -8.50
N ILE A 38 4.69 0.10 -8.89
CA ILE A 38 5.46 -0.80 -8.04
C ILE A 38 6.74 -0.08 -7.66
N HIS A 39 6.93 0.14 -6.36
CA HIS A 39 8.08 0.78 -5.74
C HIS A 39 9.03 -0.28 -5.21
N TYR A 40 10.34 -0.11 -5.39
CA TYR A 40 11.36 -1.06 -4.96
C TYR A 40 12.54 -0.39 -4.28
N HIS A 41 12.74 -0.73 -3.00
CA HIS A 41 13.84 -0.25 -2.19
C HIS A 41 14.97 -1.28 -2.13
N ARG A 42 16.20 -0.81 -2.29
CA ARG A 42 17.43 -1.56 -2.01
C ARG A 42 18.29 -0.73 -1.07
N GLN A 43 18.79 -1.33 0.02
CA GLN A 43 19.64 -0.69 1.01
C GLN A 43 20.96 -0.21 0.38
N ASP A 44 21.49 -0.97 -0.58
CA ASP A 44 22.73 -0.63 -1.30
C ASP A 44 22.54 0.49 -2.35
N GLY A 45 21.28 0.89 -2.62
CA GLY A 45 20.93 1.87 -3.63
C GLY A 45 21.32 1.48 -5.06
N ASN A 46 21.75 0.24 -5.29
CA ASN A 46 22.25 -0.24 -6.57
C ASN A 46 21.16 -0.96 -7.37
N TYR A 47 20.58 -0.24 -8.33
CA TYR A 47 19.54 -0.76 -9.22
C TYR A 47 20.07 -1.18 -10.59
N GLU A 48 21.39 -1.28 -10.77
CA GLU A 48 21.97 -1.57 -12.07
C GLU A 48 21.51 -2.96 -12.58
N LYS A 49 20.85 -2.95 -13.75
CA LYS A 49 20.24 -4.11 -14.42
C LYS A 49 19.07 -4.76 -13.66
N TRP A 50 18.57 -4.14 -12.59
CA TRP A 50 17.31 -4.53 -12.00
C TRP A 50 16.15 -3.98 -12.84
N GLY A 51 15.30 -4.89 -13.30
CA GLY A 51 14.08 -4.57 -14.03
C GLY A 51 12.91 -5.38 -13.49
N ILE A 52 11.74 -5.16 -14.08
CA ILE A 52 10.51 -5.88 -13.75
C ILE A 52 9.95 -6.59 -14.97
N HIS A 53 9.61 -7.86 -14.80
CA HIS A 53 8.80 -8.62 -15.74
C HIS A 53 7.34 -8.53 -15.31
N LEU A 54 6.43 -8.16 -16.22
CA LEU A 54 5.02 -7.87 -15.93
C LEU A 54 4.09 -8.62 -16.88
N TRP A 55 2.98 -9.14 -16.34
CA TRP A 55 1.96 -9.81 -17.14
C TRP A 55 0.56 -9.68 -16.53
N LYS A 56 -0.47 -9.76 -17.37
CA LYS A 56 -1.87 -9.60 -16.94
C LYS A 56 -2.56 -10.92 -16.56
N SER A 57 -2.12 -12.04 -17.15
CA SER A 57 -2.57 -13.39 -16.80
C SER A 57 -1.55 -14.42 -17.29
N PRO A 58 -1.67 -15.70 -16.89
CA PRO A 58 -0.85 -16.77 -17.48
C PRO A 58 -0.88 -16.68 -19.01
N ASN A 59 0.29 -16.78 -19.64
CA ASN A 59 0.51 -16.69 -21.09
C ASN A 59 0.10 -15.35 -21.75
N MET A 60 -0.04 -14.27 -20.97
CA MET A 60 -0.34 -12.93 -21.48
C MET A 60 0.65 -11.89 -20.93
N PRO A 61 1.89 -11.84 -21.44
CA PRO A 61 2.86 -10.80 -21.06
C PRO A 61 2.36 -9.41 -21.48
N LEU A 62 2.89 -8.37 -20.84
CA LEU A 62 2.72 -7.01 -21.34
C LEU A 62 3.59 -6.79 -22.59
N GLU A 63 3.16 -5.86 -23.44
CA GLU A 63 3.88 -5.53 -24.67
C GLU A 63 5.29 -5.02 -24.35
N ASN A 64 6.30 -5.50 -25.08
CA ASN A 64 7.71 -5.15 -24.93
C ASN A 64 8.31 -5.50 -23.55
N VAL A 65 7.73 -6.45 -22.82
CA VAL A 65 8.27 -6.97 -21.56
C VAL A 65 8.53 -8.46 -21.71
N GLU A 66 9.80 -8.83 -21.89
CA GLU A 66 10.24 -10.23 -21.99
C GLU A 66 11.24 -10.56 -20.88
N TRP A 67 11.54 -11.85 -20.67
CA TRP A 67 12.51 -12.26 -19.66
C TRP A 67 13.92 -11.67 -19.87
N PRO A 68 14.55 -11.76 -21.06
CA PRO A 68 15.89 -11.18 -21.25
C PRO A 68 15.89 -9.64 -21.31
N THR A 69 14.71 -9.04 -21.48
CA THR A 69 14.50 -7.59 -21.64
C THR A 69 13.41 -7.11 -20.69
N PRO A 70 13.67 -7.12 -19.37
CA PRO A 70 12.69 -6.62 -18.41
C PRO A 70 12.45 -5.14 -18.61
N MET A 71 11.29 -4.68 -18.15
CA MET A 71 11.01 -3.26 -18.10
C MET A 71 11.94 -2.59 -17.08
N MET A 72 12.72 -1.62 -17.52
CA MET A 72 13.56 -0.83 -16.62
C MET A 72 12.73 0.20 -15.83
N PRO A 73 13.21 0.66 -14.66
CA PRO A 73 12.47 1.63 -13.86
C PRO A 73 12.08 2.88 -14.63
N THR A 74 10.86 3.36 -14.41
CA THR A 74 10.35 4.59 -15.03
C THR A 74 10.78 5.85 -14.28
N GLY A 75 11.28 5.70 -13.06
CA GLY A 75 11.76 6.80 -12.24
C GLY A 75 12.32 6.34 -10.91
N LYS A 76 12.63 7.32 -10.06
CA LYS A 76 13.16 7.15 -8.71
C LYS A 76 12.55 8.21 -7.80
N ASP A 77 12.24 7.82 -6.56
CA ASP A 77 11.82 8.70 -5.48
C ASP A 77 12.67 8.48 -4.22
N GLU A 78 12.22 8.97 -3.07
CA GLU A 78 12.92 8.83 -1.78
C GLU A 78 12.95 7.39 -1.27
N PHE A 79 11.99 6.56 -1.66
CA PHE A 79 11.96 5.15 -1.28
C PHE A 79 12.88 4.32 -2.16
N GLY A 80 12.94 4.60 -3.46
CA GLY A 80 13.77 3.83 -4.36
C GLY A 80 13.40 4.03 -5.81
N VAL A 81 13.57 3.00 -6.62
CA VAL A 81 13.11 3.03 -8.02
C VAL A 81 11.66 2.60 -8.10
N PHE A 82 10.96 3.04 -9.15
CA PHE A 82 9.58 2.62 -9.38
C PHE A 82 9.29 2.38 -10.85
N TRP A 83 8.28 1.54 -11.10
CA TRP A 83 7.69 1.28 -12.40
C TRP A 83 6.23 1.70 -12.41
N VAL A 84 5.83 2.48 -13.41
CA VAL A 84 4.44 2.92 -13.62
C VAL A 84 3.88 2.31 -14.90
N ARG A 85 2.68 1.72 -14.82
CA ARG A 85 1.91 1.23 -15.96
C ARG A 85 0.45 1.65 -15.89
N ASP A 86 -0.23 1.65 -17.03
CA ASP A 86 -1.67 1.88 -17.05
C ASP A 86 -2.41 0.68 -16.45
N ILE A 87 -3.35 0.95 -15.54
CA ILE A 87 -4.13 -0.11 -14.89
C ILE A 87 -4.91 -0.95 -15.92
N SER A 88 -5.30 -0.33 -17.05
CA SER A 88 -6.02 -0.98 -18.15
C SER A 88 -5.24 -2.12 -18.80
N GLU A 89 -3.91 -2.12 -18.71
CA GLU A 89 -3.06 -3.16 -19.28
C GLU A 89 -3.17 -4.49 -18.53
N PHE A 90 -3.52 -4.42 -17.23
CA PHE A 90 -3.74 -5.58 -16.37
C PHE A 90 -5.20 -6.00 -16.31
N LYS A 91 -6.11 -5.20 -16.88
CA LYS A 91 -7.54 -5.51 -16.89
C LYS A 91 -7.83 -6.63 -17.89
N THR A 92 -8.53 -7.64 -17.37
CA THR A 92 -9.28 -8.62 -18.15
C THR A 92 -10.77 -8.31 -18.01
N ARG A 93 -11.65 -9.13 -18.61
CA ARG A 93 -13.11 -8.92 -18.50
C ARG A 93 -13.63 -8.92 -17.06
N THR A 94 -12.99 -9.66 -16.15
CA THR A 94 -13.51 -9.91 -14.79
C THR A 94 -12.52 -9.63 -13.67
N LYS A 95 -11.25 -9.35 -13.99
CA LYS A 95 -10.17 -9.19 -13.01
C LYS A 95 -9.18 -8.11 -13.45
N CYS A 96 -8.48 -7.52 -12.49
CA CYS A 96 -7.31 -6.68 -12.74
C CYS A 96 -6.16 -7.20 -11.87
N GLN A 97 -5.44 -8.21 -12.36
CA GLN A 97 -4.36 -8.83 -11.61
C GLN A 97 -3.03 -8.33 -12.15
N VAL A 98 -2.25 -7.69 -11.29
CA VAL A 98 -0.89 -7.24 -11.60
C VAL A 98 0.03 -8.35 -11.17
N ASN A 99 0.61 -9.06 -12.13
CA ASN A 99 1.58 -10.12 -11.86
C ASN A 99 2.97 -9.63 -12.24
N TYR A 100 3.97 -9.93 -11.41
CA TYR A 100 5.31 -9.44 -11.63
C TYR A 100 6.41 -10.32 -11.04
N ILE A 101 7.62 -10.12 -11.56
CA ILE A 101 8.90 -10.56 -10.98
C ILE A 101 9.88 -9.40 -11.10
N ILE A 102 10.49 -8.99 -10.00
CA ILE A 102 11.64 -8.07 -10.02
C ILE A 102 12.90 -8.92 -10.13
N HIS A 103 13.77 -8.63 -11.11
CA HIS A 103 14.96 -9.44 -11.34
C HIS A 103 16.12 -8.69 -12.01
N LYS A 104 17.31 -9.27 -11.87
CA LYS A 104 18.56 -8.89 -12.55
C LYS A 104 19.15 -10.13 -13.21
N GLY A 105 18.96 -10.26 -14.53
CA GLY A 105 19.21 -11.54 -15.20
C GLY A 105 18.40 -12.65 -14.54
N ASP A 106 19.07 -13.72 -14.10
CA ASP A 106 18.43 -14.84 -13.39
C ASP A 106 18.32 -14.66 -11.87
N ILE A 107 18.87 -13.58 -11.31
CA ILE A 107 18.70 -13.25 -9.89
C ILE A 107 17.32 -12.62 -9.71
N LYS A 108 16.47 -13.25 -8.89
CA LYS A 108 15.10 -12.80 -8.64
C LYS A 108 14.92 -12.31 -7.21
N GLU A 109 14.07 -11.30 -7.04
CA GLU A 109 13.63 -10.78 -5.73
C GLU A 109 12.53 -11.67 -5.11
N GLN A 110 12.14 -11.37 -3.86
CA GLN A 110 10.98 -11.97 -3.17
C GLN A 110 11.01 -13.50 -3.13
N GLY A 111 12.22 -14.06 -2.94
CA GLY A 111 12.44 -15.50 -2.86
C GLY A 111 12.16 -16.24 -4.18
N ALA A 112 12.34 -15.56 -5.32
CA ALA A 112 12.19 -16.12 -6.66
C ALA A 112 10.77 -16.61 -7.00
N LYS A 113 9.75 -16.06 -6.33
CA LYS A 113 8.35 -16.38 -6.56
C LYS A 113 7.71 -15.44 -7.57
N ASP A 114 6.69 -15.94 -8.26
CA ASP A 114 5.78 -15.13 -9.04
C ASP A 114 4.87 -14.36 -8.09
N MET A 115 4.91 -13.03 -8.15
CA MET A 115 4.16 -12.17 -7.25
C MET A 115 2.92 -11.62 -7.94
N ALA A 116 1.84 -11.40 -7.18
CA ALA A 116 0.62 -10.83 -7.71
C ALA A 116 -0.17 -10.04 -6.67
N PHE A 117 -0.89 -9.01 -7.13
CA PHE A 117 -1.89 -8.28 -6.34
C PHE A 117 -3.05 -7.78 -7.21
N ASN A 118 -4.15 -7.37 -6.58
CA ASN A 118 -5.30 -6.81 -7.27
C ASN A 118 -5.10 -5.31 -7.51
N GLY A 119 -4.93 -4.91 -8.77
CA GLY A 119 -4.71 -3.51 -9.15
C GLY A 119 -5.91 -2.60 -8.94
N LEU A 120 -7.13 -3.15 -8.81
CA LEU A 120 -8.33 -2.36 -8.47
C LEU A 120 -8.42 -2.05 -6.97
N GLU A 121 -7.80 -2.87 -6.13
CA GLU A 121 -7.77 -2.68 -4.67
C GLU A 121 -6.55 -1.86 -4.25
N HIS A 122 -5.42 -2.06 -4.94
CA HIS A 122 -4.16 -1.40 -4.64
C HIS A 122 -3.51 -0.86 -5.92
N GLN A 123 -3.37 0.46 -6.02
CA GLN A 123 -2.64 1.09 -7.13
C GLN A 123 -1.15 1.33 -6.83
N ASP A 124 -0.73 1.20 -5.58
CA ASP A 124 0.67 1.29 -5.18
C ASP A 124 1.05 0.01 -4.43
N ALA A 125 2.15 -0.62 -4.84
CA ALA A 125 2.77 -1.72 -4.14
C ALA A 125 4.22 -1.34 -3.80
N TRP A 126 4.66 -1.68 -2.60
CA TRP A 126 5.98 -1.30 -2.08
C TRP A 126 6.73 -2.55 -1.69
N ILE A 127 7.90 -2.74 -2.31
CA ILE A 127 8.74 -3.93 -2.18
C ILE A 127 10.07 -3.54 -1.55
N TYR A 128 10.45 -4.28 -0.52
CA TYR A 128 11.73 -4.12 0.16
C TYR A 128 12.65 -5.28 -0.22
N GLU A 129 13.91 -5.02 -0.55
CA GLU A 129 14.82 -6.08 -0.95
C GLU A 129 14.97 -7.18 0.10
N GLY A 130 14.99 -8.44 -0.35
CA GLY A 130 15.12 -9.59 0.53
C GLY A 130 13.88 -9.91 1.37
N ASP A 131 12.87 -9.05 1.40
CA ASP A 131 11.56 -9.36 1.98
C ASP A 131 10.66 -10.02 0.91
N MET A 132 9.90 -11.01 1.33
CA MET A 132 8.94 -11.73 0.50
C MET A 132 7.55 -11.08 0.50
N ALA A 133 7.31 -10.10 1.37
CA ALA A 133 6.03 -9.41 1.48
C ALA A 133 5.76 -8.46 0.29
N ILE A 134 4.48 -8.14 0.11
CA ILE A 134 4.02 -7.00 -0.68
C ILE A 134 3.34 -6.05 0.31
N TYR A 135 3.81 -4.81 0.38
CA TYR A 135 3.17 -3.78 1.17
C TYR A 135 2.33 -2.86 0.28
N PHE A 136 1.23 -2.32 0.81
CA PHE A 136 0.33 -1.43 0.05
C PHE A 136 0.35 0.01 0.56
N SER A 137 1.26 0.32 1.48
CA SER A 137 1.58 1.68 1.91
C SER A 137 3.05 1.80 2.30
N LEU A 138 3.65 2.97 2.10
CA LEU A 138 5.00 3.26 2.58
C LEU A 138 5.11 3.16 4.10
N GLU A 139 4.02 3.48 4.82
CA GLU A 139 3.96 3.38 6.28
C GLU A 139 4.13 1.92 6.74
N ASP A 140 3.47 0.97 6.09
CA ASP A 140 3.58 -0.44 6.44
C ASP A 140 5.01 -0.97 6.21
N VAL A 141 5.68 -0.54 5.12
CA VAL A 141 7.09 -0.90 4.91
C VAL A 141 7.96 -0.30 6.00
N LYS A 142 7.80 0.98 6.34
CA LYS A 142 8.58 1.65 7.41
C LYS A 142 8.38 1.00 8.77
N LYS A 143 7.18 0.48 9.04
CA LYS A 143 6.87 -0.25 10.27
C LYS A 143 7.55 -1.63 10.29
N ALA A 144 7.59 -2.32 9.15
CA ALA A 144 8.25 -3.63 9.03
C ALA A 144 9.79 -3.52 8.98
N HIS A 145 10.29 -2.45 8.39
CA HIS A 145 11.70 -2.15 8.16
C HIS A 145 12.10 -0.80 8.80
N PRO A 146 12.13 -0.70 10.14
CA PRO A 146 12.46 0.54 10.83
C PRO A 146 13.90 1.02 10.62
N GLU A 147 14.77 0.16 10.07
CA GLU A 147 16.13 0.49 9.64
C GLU A 147 16.20 1.38 8.40
N MET A 148 15.11 1.40 7.61
CA MET A 148 14.95 2.28 6.46
C MET A 148 14.77 3.72 6.95
N LYS A 149 15.84 4.51 6.84
CA LYS A 149 15.88 5.91 7.27
C LYS A 149 15.19 6.85 6.29
#